data_AF-A0A7S1Q9W8-F1
#
_entry.id   AF-A0A7S1Q9W8-F1
#
_cell.length_a   1.000
_cell.length_b   1.000
_cell.length_c   1.000
_cell.angle_alpha   90.00
_cell.angle_beta   90.00
_cell.angle_gamma   90.00
#
_symmetry.space_group_name_H-M   'P 1'
#
loop_
_entity.id
_entity.type
_entity.pdbx_description
1 polymer ?
#
loop_
_entity_poly.entity_id
_entity_poly.type
_entity_poly.pdbx_seq_one_letter_code
_entity_poly.pdbx_strand_id
1 'polypeptide(L)'
;GGCRGNCTPMAPKKRPGDVQKKPAAKKPAAGPALPLEPVVPGRVPIFVMMPLDWLTSGLKSPGKLRDQLERLKTAGVRGVMADVWWGLCEPEPGQYRFDGALALIELLKEVGLKLQATMAFHKCGGNVGDAVTFPLPSWALTPAREKKLLYCSRGGVVSEDCLSLSADSEEIFPGLDGAKRTALACYGDYVAAFVAHCGEHIGTTVVELQVGMGPCGELRYPSYMLSNGWEFPGVGLVMAHDSGMLQMLARDTSMSEPPASLPENQNGKPDDCAMFRASKKAKKEPEQFSNGEGKEFLQWYSKVLLEHGEAVLNVAVAALSDKGVKPDCLDLSVKVSGLHWNVMHPSRATEVCAGYDCCTEPQADAYSQIAEMLARVADKTGRPLIFNFTCLEMNNWSNSMPETLSAPEDLIAQVRKACIAHGVPLAGENALEFDLATGEWAFTQMNKQLRGWSPGRDRMHALTLLRLGEKFVSDESLRELGKFASST
;
A
#
# COMPACT_ATOMS: atom_id res chain seq x y z
N GLY A 1 -55.78 55.79 -37.42
CA GLY A 1 -55.32 54.73 -36.51
C GLY A 1 -55.05 53.48 -37.32
N GLY A 2 -53.88 52.86 -37.13
CA GLY A 2 -53.51 51.56 -37.70
C GLY A 2 -52.72 51.60 -39.02
N CYS A 3 -51.41 51.36 -38.95
CA CYS A 3 -50.55 50.98 -40.09
C CYS A 3 -49.80 49.71 -39.67
N ARG A 4 -50.10 48.51 -40.23
CA ARG A 4 -49.72 47.94 -41.54
C ARG A 4 -48.22 47.59 -41.66
N GLY A 5 -47.96 46.29 -41.88
CA GLY A 5 -47.11 45.81 -42.99
C GLY A 5 -45.74 45.23 -42.64
N ASN A 6 -45.62 43.90 -42.79
CA ASN A 6 -44.37 43.15 -42.93
C ASN A 6 -43.62 43.51 -44.24
N CYS A 7 -42.28 43.54 -44.19
CA CYS A 7 -41.34 43.20 -45.29
C CYS A 7 -39.91 43.00 -44.74
N THR A 8 -39.31 41.83 -44.97
CA THR A 8 -37.84 41.53 -44.97
C THR A 8 -37.25 41.77 -46.39
N PRO A 9 -35.92 41.89 -46.70
CA PRO A 9 -34.74 41.15 -46.13
C PRO A 9 -33.31 41.82 -46.13
N MET A 10 -32.32 41.12 -45.50
CA MET A 10 -30.81 41.05 -45.59
C MET A 10 -29.92 42.26 -46.01
N ALA A 11 -28.71 42.57 -45.48
CA ALA A 11 -27.43 41.83 -45.26
C ALA A 11 -26.37 42.79 -44.56
N PRO A 12 -25.03 42.55 -44.45
CA PRO A 12 -24.18 41.38 -44.14
C PRO A 12 -23.15 41.60 -42.97
N LYS A 13 -22.40 40.52 -42.64
CA LYS A 13 -21.32 40.38 -41.63
C LYS A 13 -20.13 41.37 -41.77
N LYS A 14 -19.51 41.77 -40.63
CA LYS A 14 -18.13 42.29 -40.55
C LYS A 14 -17.25 41.41 -39.62
N ARG A 15 -15.99 41.24 -40.04
CA ARG A 15 -14.91 40.41 -39.43
C ARG A 15 -14.21 41.11 -38.24
N PRO A 16 -13.47 40.36 -37.39
CA PRO A 16 -12.98 40.83 -36.11
C PRO A 16 -11.74 41.73 -36.23
N GLY A 17 -11.70 42.76 -35.40
CA GLY A 17 -10.58 43.69 -35.26
C GLY A 17 -9.59 43.24 -34.17
N ASP A 18 -8.32 43.50 -34.44
CA ASP A 18 -7.15 43.27 -33.61
C ASP A 18 -7.29 43.81 -32.19
N VAL A 19 -7.20 42.92 -31.20
CA VAL A 19 -6.90 43.30 -29.81
C VAL A 19 -5.40 43.16 -29.60
N GLN A 20 -4.71 44.29 -29.49
CA GLN A 20 -3.29 44.36 -29.15
C GLN A 20 -3.01 43.61 -27.83
N LYS A 21 -2.20 42.56 -27.90
CA LYS A 21 -1.65 41.88 -26.71
C LYS A 21 -0.71 42.83 -25.97
N LYS A 22 -1.05 43.18 -24.72
CA LYS A 22 -0.10 43.79 -23.79
C LYS A 22 1.11 42.84 -23.61
N PRO A 23 2.35 43.33 -23.63
CA PRO A 23 3.50 42.47 -23.35
C PRO A 23 3.42 41.97 -21.90
N ALA A 24 3.56 40.66 -21.73
CA ALA A 24 3.65 40.04 -20.43
C ALA A 24 4.88 40.59 -19.68
N ALA A 25 4.67 41.05 -18.45
CA ALA A 25 5.77 41.42 -17.56
C ALA A 25 6.67 40.19 -17.35
N LYS A 26 7.95 40.30 -17.70
CA LYS A 26 8.95 39.27 -17.37
C LYS A 26 8.97 39.10 -15.85
N LYS A 27 8.69 37.88 -15.36
CA LYS A 27 9.04 37.50 -13.98
C LYS A 27 10.53 37.79 -13.78
N PRO A 28 10.94 38.39 -12.64
CA PRO A 28 12.35 38.59 -12.35
C PRO A 28 13.04 37.22 -12.40
N ALA A 29 14.22 37.17 -13.02
CA ALA A 29 15.06 35.98 -12.98
C ALA A 29 15.34 35.66 -11.51
N ALA A 30 14.98 34.44 -11.09
CA ALA A 30 15.36 33.95 -9.78
C ALA A 30 16.89 34.07 -9.67
N GLY A 31 17.38 34.71 -8.61
CA GLY A 31 18.81 34.68 -8.29
C GLY A 31 19.30 33.24 -8.15
N PRO A 32 20.62 33.00 -8.19
CA PRO A 32 21.15 31.65 -8.00
C PRO A 32 20.58 31.09 -6.68
N ALA A 33 19.97 29.90 -6.77
CA ALA A 33 19.40 29.23 -5.61
C ALA A 33 20.53 29.06 -4.58
N LEU A 34 20.29 29.50 -3.34
CA LEU A 34 21.22 29.26 -2.25
C LEU A 34 21.41 27.75 -2.08
N PRO A 35 22.64 27.27 -1.89
CA PRO A 35 22.91 25.85 -1.68
C PRO A 35 22.12 25.33 -0.48
N LEU A 36 21.65 24.08 -0.58
CA LEU A 36 20.97 23.41 0.54
C LEU A 36 21.96 23.22 1.69
N GLU A 37 21.63 23.78 2.85
CA GLU A 37 22.36 23.57 4.10
C GLU A 37 22.05 22.17 4.66
N PRO A 38 23.03 21.46 5.26
CA PRO A 38 22.77 20.18 5.92
C PRO A 38 21.76 20.31 7.07
N VAL A 39 20.76 19.43 7.08
CA VAL A 39 19.69 19.39 8.08
C VAL A 39 19.99 18.34 9.15
N VAL A 40 19.85 18.73 10.42
CA VAL A 40 19.85 17.78 11.54
C VAL A 40 18.46 17.13 11.62
N PRO A 41 18.34 15.80 11.44
CA PRO A 41 17.05 15.12 11.50
C PRO A 41 16.43 15.16 12.91
N GLY A 42 15.10 15.13 12.94
CA GLY A 42 14.29 15.02 14.14
C GLY A 42 14.26 13.61 14.73
N ARG A 43 13.25 13.33 15.57
CA ARG A 43 13.10 12.07 16.31
C ARG A 43 12.52 10.95 15.47
N VAL A 44 11.63 11.24 14.53
CA VAL A 44 11.05 10.24 13.63
C VAL A 44 11.93 10.15 12.37
N PRO A 45 12.54 8.99 12.07
CA PRO A 45 13.28 8.79 10.84
C PRO A 45 12.39 8.97 9.61
N ILE A 46 12.85 9.79 8.66
CA ILE A 46 12.19 9.97 7.36
C ILE A 46 12.91 9.13 6.31
N PHE A 47 12.16 8.30 5.61
CA PHE A 47 12.59 7.57 4.41
C PHE A 47 11.86 8.13 3.18
N VAL A 48 12.41 7.87 2.00
CA VAL A 48 11.79 8.25 0.73
C VAL A 48 11.66 7.02 -0.15
N MET A 49 10.48 6.79 -0.70
CA MET A 49 10.25 5.67 -1.61
C MET A 49 10.93 5.93 -2.95
N MET A 50 11.69 4.96 -3.45
CA MET A 50 12.38 5.01 -4.74
C MET A 50 11.40 5.07 -5.91
N PRO A 51 11.79 5.57 -7.11
CA PRO A 51 10.97 5.46 -8.31
C PRO A 51 10.61 3.99 -8.56
N LEU A 52 9.39 3.69 -9.03
CA LEU A 52 8.95 2.30 -9.25
C LEU A 52 9.90 1.50 -10.16
N ASP A 53 10.53 2.17 -11.11
CA ASP A 53 11.43 1.59 -12.10
C ASP A 53 12.92 1.83 -11.80
N TRP A 54 13.26 2.04 -10.52
CA TRP A 54 14.65 2.13 -10.07
C TRP A 54 15.45 0.87 -10.46
N LEU A 55 14.78 -0.28 -10.52
CA LEU A 55 15.30 -1.59 -10.92
C LEU A 55 14.67 -2.03 -12.24
N THR A 56 15.52 -2.45 -13.18
CA THR A 56 15.12 -3.12 -14.43
C THR A 56 16.00 -4.34 -14.66
N SER A 57 16.93 -4.31 -15.62
CA SER A 57 18.02 -5.29 -15.73
C SER A 57 19.18 -5.02 -14.74
N GLY A 58 19.17 -3.85 -14.12
CA GLY A 58 20.12 -3.38 -13.11
C GLY A 58 19.66 -2.05 -12.52
N LEU A 59 20.54 -1.38 -11.77
CA LEU A 59 20.24 -0.07 -11.18
C LEU A 59 20.09 1.00 -12.28
N LYS A 60 18.92 1.63 -12.35
CA LYS A 60 18.62 2.65 -13.36
C LYS A 60 19.33 3.97 -13.05
N SER A 61 20.04 4.49 -14.05
CA SER A 61 20.73 5.80 -14.01
C SER A 61 21.54 6.08 -12.72
N PRO A 62 22.54 5.24 -12.37
CA PRO A 62 23.21 5.31 -11.06
C PRO A 62 23.83 6.67 -10.72
N GLY A 63 24.44 7.37 -11.69
CA GLY A 63 25.05 8.69 -11.47
C GLY A 63 24.01 9.75 -11.09
N LYS A 64 22.92 9.82 -11.83
CA LYS A 64 21.80 10.73 -11.51
C LYS A 64 21.18 10.40 -10.17
N LEU A 65 21.01 9.11 -9.88
CA LEU A 65 20.47 8.66 -8.60
C LEU A 65 21.39 9.05 -7.44
N ARG A 66 22.72 8.93 -7.59
CA ARG A 66 23.68 9.42 -6.59
C ARG A 66 23.43 10.88 -6.24
N ASP A 67 23.34 11.75 -7.24
CA ASP A 67 23.11 13.18 -7.03
C ASP A 67 21.80 13.44 -6.26
N GLN A 68 20.75 12.67 -6.57
CA GLN A 68 19.46 12.75 -5.86
C GLN A 68 19.59 12.29 -4.40
N LEU A 69 20.26 11.16 -4.16
CA LEU A 69 20.47 10.59 -2.82
C LEU A 69 21.32 11.49 -1.92
N GLU A 70 22.39 12.10 -2.44
CA GLU A 70 23.22 13.05 -1.68
C GLU A 70 22.42 14.29 -1.26
N ARG A 71 21.51 14.74 -2.12
CA ARG A 71 20.61 15.87 -1.82
C ARG A 71 19.54 15.49 -0.80
N LEU A 72 18.96 14.28 -0.87
CA LEU A 72 18.08 13.75 0.19
C LEU A 72 18.82 13.65 1.53
N LYS A 73 20.06 13.16 1.51
CA LYS A 73 20.91 13.07 2.71
C LYS A 73 21.12 14.45 3.35
N THR A 74 21.39 15.46 2.52
CA THR A 74 21.52 16.85 2.96
C THR A 74 20.23 17.38 3.59
N ALA A 75 19.06 16.99 3.06
CA ALA A 75 17.74 17.34 3.61
C ALA A 75 17.33 16.56 4.87
N GLY A 76 18.22 15.76 5.47
CA GLY A 76 17.97 15.06 6.73
C GLY A 76 17.26 13.72 6.58
N VAL A 77 17.15 13.18 5.37
CA VAL A 77 16.57 11.86 5.11
C VAL A 77 17.47 10.76 5.69
N ARG A 78 16.86 9.76 6.34
CA ARG A 78 17.55 8.61 6.93
C ARG A 78 17.95 7.57 5.90
N GLY A 79 17.10 7.34 4.92
CA GLY A 79 17.25 6.29 3.93
C GLY A 79 16.18 6.31 2.86
N VAL A 80 16.16 5.27 2.06
CA VAL A 80 15.14 5.04 1.04
C VAL A 80 14.43 3.71 1.26
N MET A 81 13.23 3.61 0.71
CA MET A 81 12.48 2.36 0.61
C MET A 81 12.39 1.94 -0.86
N ALA A 82 12.64 0.67 -1.17
CA ALA A 82 12.70 0.20 -2.56
C ALA A 82 12.05 -1.18 -2.73
N ASP A 83 11.20 -1.30 -3.74
CA ASP A 83 10.59 -2.56 -4.14
C ASP A 83 11.59 -3.47 -4.85
N VAL A 84 11.85 -4.64 -4.27
CA VAL A 84 12.65 -5.71 -4.89
C VAL A 84 11.66 -6.66 -5.56
N TRP A 85 11.37 -6.36 -6.83
CA TRP A 85 10.30 -6.98 -7.61
C TRP A 85 10.55 -8.48 -7.86
N TRP A 86 9.64 -9.33 -7.40
CA TRP A 86 9.75 -10.79 -7.60
C TRP A 86 9.88 -11.16 -9.08
N GLY A 87 9.04 -10.58 -9.93
CA GLY A 87 9.04 -10.81 -11.38
C GLY A 87 10.33 -10.42 -12.12
N LEU A 88 11.13 -9.50 -11.56
CA LEU A 88 12.41 -9.10 -12.14
C LEU A 88 13.58 -9.90 -11.56
N CYS A 89 13.50 -10.23 -10.27
CA CYS A 89 14.58 -10.84 -9.52
C CYS A 89 14.56 -12.38 -9.54
N GLU A 90 13.46 -13.05 -9.88
CA GLU A 90 13.41 -14.51 -10.07
C GLU A 90 12.77 -14.82 -11.44
N PRO A 91 13.44 -14.49 -12.56
CA PRO A 91 12.88 -14.71 -13.90
C PRO A 91 12.67 -16.19 -14.22
N GLU A 92 13.47 -17.07 -13.62
CA GLU A 92 13.34 -18.53 -13.69
C GLU A 92 13.29 -19.10 -12.26
N PRO A 93 12.59 -20.23 -12.02
CA PRO A 93 12.40 -20.78 -10.69
C PRO A 93 13.73 -21.03 -9.97
N GLY A 94 13.91 -20.41 -8.80
CA GLY A 94 15.11 -20.47 -7.96
C GLY A 94 16.37 -19.84 -8.54
N GLN A 95 16.28 -19.15 -9.69
CA GLN A 95 17.40 -18.42 -10.28
C GLN A 95 17.28 -16.93 -9.98
N TYR A 96 17.92 -16.51 -8.90
CA TYR A 96 17.80 -15.14 -8.40
C TYR A 96 18.80 -14.17 -9.04
N ARG A 97 18.35 -12.94 -9.30
CA ARG A 97 19.14 -11.84 -9.85
C ARG A 97 18.97 -10.59 -9.00
N PHE A 98 19.94 -10.35 -8.11
CA PHE A 98 19.92 -9.21 -7.18
C PHE A 98 20.98 -8.14 -7.49
N ASP A 99 21.70 -8.23 -8.60
CA ASP A 99 22.81 -7.31 -8.93
C ASP A 99 22.40 -5.82 -8.89
N GLY A 100 21.21 -5.50 -9.38
CA GLY A 100 20.67 -4.13 -9.31
C GLY A 100 20.38 -3.66 -7.88
N ALA A 101 19.88 -4.55 -7.03
CA ALA A 101 19.65 -4.26 -5.61
C ALA A 101 20.98 -4.11 -4.86
N LEU A 102 21.98 -4.95 -5.14
CA LEU A 102 23.32 -4.83 -4.56
C LEU A 102 23.99 -3.52 -4.98
N ALA A 103 23.86 -3.12 -6.25
CA ALA A 103 24.35 -1.83 -6.72
C ALA A 103 23.68 -0.64 -6.00
N LEU A 104 22.38 -0.73 -5.70
CA LEU A 104 21.69 0.29 -4.89
C LEU A 104 22.23 0.29 -3.45
N ILE A 105 22.40 -0.87 -2.84
CA ILE A 105 22.90 -1.02 -1.46
C ILE A 105 24.29 -0.41 -1.32
N GLU A 106 25.20 -0.68 -2.26
CA GLU A 106 26.53 -0.07 -2.25
C GLU A 106 26.48 1.45 -2.42
N LEU A 107 25.66 1.93 -3.36
CA LEU A 107 25.46 3.37 -3.53
C LEU A 107 24.93 4.04 -2.24
N LEU A 108 23.96 3.43 -1.57
CA LEU A 108 23.42 3.95 -0.30
C LEU A 108 24.46 3.91 0.83
N LYS A 109 25.28 2.86 0.89
CA LYS A 109 26.39 2.75 1.85
C LYS A 109 27.38 3.90 1.67
N GLU A 110 27.78 4.20 0.44
CA GLU A 110 28.70 5.29 0.12
C GLU A 110 28.13 6.67 0.46
N VAL A 111 26.84 6.91 0.20
CA VAL A 111 26.16 8.17 0.55
C VAL A 111 25.86 8.26 2.05
N GLY A 112 25.84 7.14 2.77
CA GLY A 112 25.51 7.06 4.20
C GLY A 112 24.00 7.10 4.47
N LEU A 113 23.21 6.48 3.59
CA LEU A 113 21.76 6.27 3.71
C LEU A 113 21.45 4.80 4.02
N LYS A 114 20.26 4.55 4.56
CA LYS A 114 19.75 3.19 4.85
C LYS A 114 18.75 2.71 3.78
N LEU A 115 18.52 1.41 3.73
CA LEU A 115 17.53 0.77 2.87
C LEU A 115 16.48 0.03 3.69
N GLN A 116 15.21 0.33 3.43
CA GLN A 116 14.07 -0.55 3.70
C GLN A 116 13.74 -1.28 2.39
N ALA A 117 13.92 -2.60 2.34
CA ALA A 117 13.69 -3.36 1.12
C ALA A 117 12.33 -4.04 1.15
N THR A 118 11.47 -3.81 0.16
CA THR A 118 10.19 -4.51 0.05
C THR A 118 10.39 -5.81 -0.72
N MET A 119 10.03 -6.95 -0.11
CA MET A 119 9.91 -8.23 -0.80
C MET A 119 8.60 -8.21 -1.60
N ALA A 120 8.68 -7.70 -2.82
CA ALA A 120 7.51 -7.36 -3.63
C ALA A 120 6.98 -8.58 -4.40
N PHE A 121 6.26 -9.45 -3.69
CA PHE A 121 5.54 -10.62 -4.24
C PHE A 121 4.23 -10.25 -4.95
N HIS A 122 4.21 -9.08 -5.60
CA HIS A 122 3.05 -8.52 -6.27
C HIS A 122 3.48 -7.85 -7.57
N LYS A 123 2.51 -7.64 -8.46
CA LYS A 123 2.67 -6.90 -9.70
C LYS A 123 2.80 -5.40 -9.41
N CYS A 124 3.76 -4.75 -10.08
CA CYS A 124 3.74 -3.30 -10.27
C CYS A 124 2.82 -2.96 -11.45
N GLY A 125 1.94 -1.97 -11.32
CA GLY A 125 1.06 -1.55 -12.42
C GLY A 125 -0.41 -1.85 -12.19
N GLY A 126 -1.27 -0.87 -12.47
CA GLY A 126 -2.73 -1.00 -12.37
C GLY A 126 -3.35 -0.24 -11.20
N ASN A 127 -2.55 0.39 -10.35
CA ASN A 127 -2.99 1.25 -9.26
C ASN A 127 -2.68 2.73 -9.52
N VAL A 128 -3.20 3.61 -8.66
CA VAL A 128 -2.93 5.06 -8.72
C VAL A 128 -1.43 5.30 -8.55
N GLY A 129 -0.82 6.03 -9.50
CA GLY A 129 0.60 6.39 -9.45
C GLY A 129 1.53 5.39 -10.15
N ASP A 130 1.03 4.25 -10.62
CA ASP A 130 1.88 3.29 -11.33
C ASP A 130 2.19 3.74 -12.76
N ALA A 131 3.44 4.17 -13.01
CA ALA A 131 3.91 4.57 -14.33
C ALA A 131 4.50 3.42 -15.18
N VAL A 132 4.70 2.25 -14.57
CA VAL A 132 5.32 1.07 -15.18
C VAL A 132 4.53 -0.19 -14.86
N THR A 133 4.82 -1.28 -15.58
CA THR A 133 4.18 -2.57 -15.32
C THR A 133 5.23 -3.67 -15.22
N PHE A 134 5.29 -4.31 -14.06
CA PHE A 134 6.13 -5.49 -13.81
C PHE A 134 5.23 -6.61 -13.27
N PRO A 135 4.92 -7.65 -14.07
CA PRO A 135 4.08 -8.75 -13.63
C PRO A 135 4.80 -9.64 -12.60
N LEU A 136 4.05 -10.54 -11.97
CA LEU A 136 4.62 -11.70 -11.29
C LEU A 136 5.46 -12.55 -12.27
N PRO A 137 6.39 -13.40 -11.78
CA PRO A 137 7.10 -14.33 -12.66
C PRO A 137 6.13 -15.23 -13.43
N SER A 138 6.37 -15.39 -14.74
CA SER A 138 5.49 -16.16 -15.62
C SER A 138 5.39 -17.63 -15.20
N TRP A 139 6.48 -18.20 -14.67
CA TRP A 139 6.54 -19.56 -14.16
C TRP A 139 5.68 -19.77 -12.90
N ALA A 140 5.37 -18.70 -12.16
CA ALA A 140 4.45 -18.75 -11.02
C ALA A 140 3.01 -18.44 -11.44
N LEU A 141 2.82 -17.41 -12.28
CA LEU A 141 1.51 -16.95 -12.71
C LEU A 141 0.77 -17.98 -13.58
N THR A 142 1.48 -18.69 -14.46
CA THR A 142 0.88 -19.68 -15.37
C THR A 142 0.21 -20.85 -14.64
N PRO A 143 0.91 -21.61 -13.77
CA PRO A 143 0.27 -22.71 -13.04
C PRO A 143 -0.83 -22.23 -12.09
N ALA A 144 -0.69 -21.05 -11.47
CA ALA A 144 -1.75 -20.46 -10.66
C ALA A 144 -3.02 -20.19 -11.48
N ARG A 145 -2.89 -19.65 -12.70
CA ARG A 145 -4.02 -19.44 -13.61
C ARG A 145 -4.67 -20.75 -14.02
N GLU A 146 -3.88 -21.75 -14.41
CA GLU A 146 -4.37 -23.08 -14.84
C GLU A 146 -5.12 -23.80 -13.71
N LYS A 147 -4.68 -23.63 -12.46
CA LYS A 147 -5.30 -24.20 -11.26
C LYS A 147 -6.42 -23.34 -10.68
N LYS A 148 -6.67 -22.15 -11.24
CA LYS A 148 -7.63 -21.16 -10.74
C LYS A 148 -7.35 -20.76 -9.28
N LEU A 149 -6.09 -20.48 -8.97
CA LEU A 149 -5.58 -20.02 -7.68
C LEU A 149 -5.14 -18.55 -7.73
N LEU A 150 -5.86 -17.76 -8.53
CA LEU A 150 -5.78 -16.31 -8.57
C LEU A 150 -7.09 -15.76 -8.04
N TYR A 151 -7.02 -14.72 -7.21
CA TYR A 151 -8.18 -14.14 -6.55
C TYR A 151 -9.28 -13.81 -7.56
N CYS A 152 -10.49 -14.30 -7.29
CA CYS A 152 -11.63 -14.18 -8.19
C CYS A 152 -12.87 -13.68 -7.45
N SER A 153 -13.60 -12.74 -8.04
CA SER A 153 -14.92 -12.31 -7.55
C SER A 153 -16.02 -13.23 -8.08
N ARG A 154 -17.22 -13.11 -7.52
CA ARG A 154 -18.42 -13.79 -8.01
C ARG A 154 -18.69 -13.52 -9.49
N GLY A 155 -18.54 -12.27 -9.91
CA GLY A 155 -18.78 -11.82 -11.28
C GLY A 155 -17.71 -12.26 -12.29
N GLY A 156 -16.72 -13.06 -11.87
CA GLY A 156 -15.66 -13.56 -12.73
C GLY A 156 -14.50 -12.58 -12.95
N VAL A 157 -14.44 -11.47 -12.21
CA VAL A 157 -13.25 -10.61 -12.18
C VAL A 157 -12.11 -11.36 -11.50
N VAL A 158 -10.99 -11.53 -12.21
CA VAL A 158 -9.78 -12.18 -11.71
C VAL A 158 -8.67 -11.14 -11.54
N SER A 159 -7.98 -11.18 -10.40
CA SER A 159 -6.79 -10.36 -10.17
C SER A 159 -5.52 -11.16 -10.45
N GLU A 160 -4.59 -10.56 -11.20
CA GLU A 160 -3.22 -11.07 -11.38
C GLU A 160 -2.20 -10.27 -10.56
N ASP A 161 -2.66 -9.45 -9.62
CA ASP A 161 -1.77 -8.55 -8.87
C ASP A 161 -0.92 -9.30 -7.83
N CYS A 162 -1.41 -10.42 -7.33
CA CYS A 162 -0.70 -11.35 -6.45
C CYS A 162 -1.30 -12.77 -6.60
N LEU A 163 -0.65 -13.78 -6.03
CA LEU A 163 -1.25 -15.11 -5.93
C LEU A 163 -2.41 -15.08 -4.90
N SER A 164 -3.43 -15.93 -5.08
CA SER A 164 -4.44 -16.11 -4.02
C SER A 164 -3.79 -16.77 -2.81
N LEU A 165 -4.18 -16.37 -1.58
CA LEU A 165 -3.71 -17.04 -0.36
C LEU A 165 -4.07 -18.53 -0.31
N SER A 166 -5.06 -18.95 -1.09
CA SER A 166 -5.38 -20.37 -1.21
C SER A 166 -4.30 -21.17 -1.95
N ALA A 167 -3.31 -20.51 -2.57
CA ALA A 167 -2.14 -21.13 -3.16
C ALA A 167 -1.00 -21.36 -2.16
N ASP A 168 -1.11 -20.84 -0.92
CA ASP A 168 -0.05 -20.84 0.10
C ASP A 168 0.56 -22.23 0.34
N SER A 169 -0.29 -23.26 0.32
CA SER A 169 0.09 -24.65 0.59
C SER A 169 -0.03 -25.56 -0.63
N GLU A 170 -0.29 -25.01 -1.81
CA GLU A 170 -0.49 -25.80 -3.03
C GLU A 170 0.86 -26.09 -3.72
N GLU A 171 1.26 -27.36 -3.77
CA GLU A 171 2.50 -27.82 -4.41
C GLU A 171 2.37 -27.84 -5.95
N ILE A 172 2.30 -26.65 -6.56
CA ILE A 172 2.10 -26.49 -8.00
C ILE A 172 3.20 -25.68 -8.69
N PHE A 173 4.03 -24.96 -7.93
CA PHE A 173 5.03 -24.06 -8.47
C PHE A 173 6.34 -24.81 -8.75
N PRO A 174 6.99 -24.61 -9.90
CA PRO A 174 8.24 -25.30 -10.21
C PRO A 174 9.38 -24.87 -9.27
N GLY A 175 10.27 -25.81 -8.95
CA GLY A 175 11.57 -25.61 -8.31
C GLY A 175 12.74 -25.93 -9.25
N LEU A 176 13.97 -25.67 -8.80
CA LEU A 176 15.20 -25.83 -9.60
C LEU A 176 15.49 -27.25 -10.06
N ASP A 177 15.13 -28.24 -9.25
CA ASP A 177 15.41 -29.67 -9.44
C ASP A 177 14.23 -30.43 -10.07
N GLY A 178 13.19 -29.69 -10.49
CA GLY A 178 11.94 -30.27 -10.98
C GLY A 178 10.97 -30.69 -9.86
N ALA A 179 11.34 -30.53 -8.59
CA ALA A 179 10.36 -30.63 -7.49
C ALA A 179 9.37 -29.47 -7.55
N LYS A 180 8.19 -29.67 -6.97
CA LYS A 180 7.20 -28.62 -6.82
C LYS A 180 7.34 -27.95 -5.45
N ARG A 181 7.00 -26.67 -5.42
CA ARG A 181 7.00 -25.78 -4.26
C ARG A 181 5.59 -25.26 -4.04
N THR A 182 5.32 -24.84 -2.82
CA THR A 182 4.15 -24.02 -2.47
C THR A 182 4.46 -22.53 -2.64
N ALA A 183 3.44 -21.66 -2.65
CA ALA A 183 3.69 -20.21 -2.72
C ALA A 183 4.50 -19.73 -1.50
N LEU A 184 4.19 -20.24 -0.30
CA LEU A 184 4.95 -19.94 0.92
C LEU A 184 6.43 -20.36 0.82
N ALA A 185 6.71 -21.53 0.21
CA ALA A 185 8.09 -21.96 -0.02
C ALA A 185 8.82 -21.03 -0.99
N CYS A 186 8.17 -20.60 -2.08
CA CYS A 186 8.74 -19.60 -3.00
C CYS A 186 9.08 -18.28 -2.27
N TYR A 187 8.20 -17.78 -1.41
CA TYR A 187 8.44 -16.56 -0.64
C TYR A 187 9.62 -16.71 0.33
N GLY A 188 9.67 -17.83 1.07
CA GLY A 188 10.77 -18.15 1.96
C GLY A 188 12.11 -18.27 1.23
N ASP A 189 12.16 -18.99 0.11
CA ASP A 189 13.37 -19.16 -0.71
C ASP A 189 13.86 -17.81 -1.25
N TYR A 190 12.95 -16.94 -1.70
CA TYR A 190 13.29 -15.62 -2.19
C TYR A 190 13.90 -14.72 -1.10
N VAL A 191 13.28 -14.69 0.09
CA VAL A 191 13.83 -13.96 1.25
C VAL A 191 15.21 -14.50 1.63
N ALA A 192 15.34 -15.83 1.72
CA ALA A 192 16.60 -16.49 2.04
C ALA A 192 17.70 -16.15 1.01
N ALA A 193 17.36 -16.13 -0.27
CA ALA A 193 18.28 -15.76 -1.34
C ALA A 193 18.67 -14.29 -1.26
N PHE A 194 17.71 -13.38 -1.08
CA PHE A 194 17.98 -11.94 -1.00
C PHE A 194 18.95 -11.61 0.14
N VAL A 195 18.69 -12.12 1.35
CA VAL A 195 19.57 -11.82 2.50
C VAL A 195 20.94 -12.47 2.38
N ALA A 196 21.03 -13.65 1.76
CA ALA A 196 22.32 -14.28 1.48
C ALA A 196 23.17 -13.45 0.51
N HIS A 197 22.55 -12.84 -0.51
CA HIS A 197 23.25 -11.94 -1.44
C HIS A 197 23.64 -10.62 -0.77
N CYS A 198 22.80 -10.09 0.12
CA CYS A 198 23.12 -8.87 0.87
C CYS A 198 24.28 -9.05 1.85
N GLY A 199 24.53 -10.26 2.36
CA GLY A 199 25.68 -10.57 3.20
C GLY A 199 25.87 -9.58 4.37
N GLU A 200 27.03 -8.94 4.44
CA GLU A 200 27.39 -7.97 5.50
C GLU A 200 26.57 -6.67 5.49
N HIS A 201 25.79 -6.41 4.44
CA HIS A 201 24.94 -5.23 4.38
C HIS A 201 23.69 -5.34 5.25
N ILE A 202 23.32 -6.55 5.69
CA ILE A 202 22.20 -6.79 6.61
C ILE A 202 22.50 -6.18 7.98
N GLY A 203 21.58 -5.37 8.48
CA GLY A 203 21.69 -4.61 9.74
C GLY A 203 22.66 -3.44 9.70
N THR A 204 23.35 -3.23 8.58
CA THR A 204 24.21 -2.06 8.37
C THR A 204 23.54 -1.09 7.41
N THR A 205 23.49 -1.39 6.12
CA THR A 205 22.81 -0.58 5.12
C THR A 205 21.35 -0.99 4.97
N VAL A 206 21.06 -2.29 4.89
CA VAL A 206 19.70 -2.84 4.86
C VAL A 206 19.21 -3.00 6.29
N VAL A 207 18.22 -2.21 6.69
CA VAL A 207 17.77 -2.11 8.09
C VAL A 207 16.38 -2.72 8.33
N GLU A 208 15.61 -2.91 7.26
CA GLU A 208 14.25 -3.44 7.35
C GLU A 208 13.91 -4.21 6.08
N LEU A 209 13.14 -5.31 6.22
CA LEU A 209 12.41 -5.92 5.11
C LEU A 209 10.91 -5.74 5.30
N GLN A 210 10.26 -5.05 4.37
CA GLN A 210 8.80 -5.08 4.28
C GLN A 210 8.39 -6.35 3.51
N VAL A 211 7.64 -7.23 4.15
CA VAL A 211 7.23 -8.50 3.53
C VAL A 211 5.88 -8.30 2.83
N GLY A 212 5.86 -8.38 1.50
CA GLY A 212 4.63 -8.23 0.73
C GLY A 212 3.67 -9.40 0.92
N MET A 213 2.38 -9.13 1.18
CA MET A 213 1.38 -10.16 1.52
C MET A 213 0.10 -10.07 0.67
N GLY A 214 0.18 -9.41 -0.49
CA GLY A 214 -0.99 -9.15 -1.31
C GLY A 214 -0.76 -8.03 -2.32
N PRO A 215 -1.84 -7.49 -2.91
CA PRO A 215 -1.74 -6.42 -3.91
C PRO A 215 -1.07 -5.18 -3.31
N CYS A 216 -0.19 -4.53 -4.07
CA CYS A 216 0.66 -3.43 -3.61
C CYS A 216 1.58 -3.78 -2.42
N GLY A 217 1.78 -5.07 -2.14
CA GLY A 217 2.52 -5.55 -0.97
C GLY A 217 1.71 -5.47 0.34
N GLU A 218 0.44 -5.09 0.28
CA GLU A 218 -0.41 -4.89 1.45
C GLU A 218 -1.07 -6.19 1.88
N LEU A 219 -1.21 -6.42 3.19
CA LEU A 219 -2.01 -7.53 3.73
C LEU A 219 -3.49 -7.23 3.53
N ARG A 220 -4.04 -7.58 2.37
CA ARG A 220 -5.46 -7.47 2.01
C ARG A 220 -5.80 -8.27 0.76
N TYR A 221 -7.09 -8.37 0.47
CA TYR A 221 -7.56 -8.82 -0.84
C TYR A 221 -7.54 -7.69 -1.90
N PRO A 222 -7.46 -8.03 -3.20
CA PRO A 222 -7.55 -7.07 -4.31
C PRO A 222 -9.00 -6.64 -4.58
N SER A 223 -9.66 -6.05 -3.58
CA SER A 223 -11.09 -5.72 -3.64
C SER A 223 -11.44 -4.46 -4.43
N TYR A 224 -10.46 -3.57 -4.67
CA TYR A 224 -10.62 -2.33 -5.44
C TYR A 224 -9.54 -2.23 -6.52
N MET A 225 -9.86 -2.65 -7.75
CA MET A 225 -8.92 -2.69 -8.87
C MET A 225 -9.26 -1.61 -9.89
N LEU A 226 -8.48 -0.54 -9.95
CA LEU A 226 -8.67 0.54 -10.93
C LEU A 226 -8.55 0.02 -12.37
N SER A 227 -7.62 -0.90 -12.59
CA SER A 227 -7.42 -1.61 -13.87
C SER A 227 -8.68 -2.36 -14.35
N ASN A 228 -9.61 -2.66 -13.45
CA ASN A 228 -10.87 -3.34 -13.74
C ASN A 228 -12.11 -2.46 -13.47
N GLY A 229 -11.95 -1.13 -13.54
CA GLY A 229 -13.07 -0.18 -13.53
C GLY A 229 -13.64 0.15 -12.16
N TRP A 230 -12.91 -0.15 -11.07
CA TRP A 230 -13.25 0.41 -9.76
C TRP A 230 -12.95 1.91 -9.72
N GLU A 231 -13.83 2.67 -9.09
CA GLU A 231 -13.69 4.11 -8.87
C GLU A 231 -13.96 4.45 -7.41
N PHE A 232 -13.15 5.34 -6.85
CA PHE A 232 -13.37 5.87 -5.50
C PHE A 232 -14.69 6.66 -5.44
N PRO A 233 -15.56 6.48 -4.42
CA PRO A 233 -15.40 5.69 -3.19
C PRO A 233 -16.18 4.35 -3.17
N GLY A 234 -16.16 3.59 -4.27
CA GLY A 234 -16.89 2.32 -4.39
C GLY A 234 -16.55 1.31 -3.29
N VAL A 235 -17.53 0.48 -2.90
CA VAL A 235 -17.35 -0.55 -1.84
C VAL A 235 -16.37 -1.67 -2.20
N GLY A 236 -16.06 -1.86 -3.48
CA GLY A 236 -15.21 -2.96 -3.95
C GLY A 236 -15.94 -4.31 -4.06
N LEU A 237 -15.19 -5.37 -4.29
CA LEU A 237 -15.69 -6.75 -4.42
C LEU A 237 -15.07 -7.67 -3.37
N VAL A 238 -15.79 -8.73 -3.01
CA VAL A 238 -15.21 -9.88 -2.32
C VAL A 238 -14.53 -10.80 -3.32
N MET A 239 -13.28 -11.14 -3.04
CA MET A 239 -12.38 -11.87 -3.94
C MET A 239 -12.12 -13.31 -3.46
N ALA A 240 -13.20 -14.09 -3.28
CA ALA A 240 -13.18 -15.43 -2.66
C ALA A 240 -13.82 -16.55 -3.51
N HIS A 241 -13.94 -16.37 -4.83
CA HIS A 241 -14.57 -17.33 -5.76
C HIS A 241 -13.54 -18.12 -6.59
N ASP A 242 -12.27 -18.04 -6.25
CA ASP A 242 -11.26 -18.92 -6.84
C ASP A 242 -11.40 -20.35 -6.30
N SER A 243 -10.80 -21.33 -6.98
CA SER A 243 -11.07 -22.74 -6.68
C SER A 243 -10.60 -23.17 -5.30
N GLY A 244 -9.54 -22.54 -4.78
CA GLY A 244 -8.98 -22.84 -3.47
C GLY A 244 -9.76 -22.17 -2.35
N MET A 245 -10.13 -20.90 -2.53
CA MET A 245 -10.96 -20.18 -1.55
C MET A 245 -12.32 -20.85 -1.32
N LEU A 246 -12.98 -21.35 -2.38
CA LEU A 246 -14.24 -22.10 -2.25
C LEU A 246 -14.06 -23.41 -1.46
N GLN A 247 -12.95 -24.12 -1.68
CA GLN A 247 -12.63 -25.34 -0.92
C GLN A 247 -12.34 -25.04 0.55
N MET A 248 -11.59 -23.98 0.84
CA MET A 248 -11.33 -23.53 2.20
C MET A 248 -12.64 -23.13 2.91
N LEU A 249 -13.52 -22.39 2.23
CA LEU A 249 -14.82 -22.00 2.78
C LEU A 249 -15.67 -23.22 3.15
N ALA A 250 -15.80 -24.19 2.24
CA ALA A 250 -16.56 -25.41 2.46
C ALA A 250 -15.97 -26.33 3.53
N ARG A 251 -14.66 -26.24 3.79
CA ARG A 251 -13.98 -26.95 4.86
C ARG A 251 -14.21 -26.30 6.23
N ASP A 252 -14.15 -24.97 6.27
CA ASP A 252 -14.09 -24.21 7.52
C ASP A 252 -15.47 -23.73 8.02
N THR A 253 -16.48 -23.75 7.15
CA THR A 253 -17.84 -23.26 7.39
C THR A 253 -18.89 -24.23 6.85
N SER A 254 -20.18 -23.95 7.03
CA SER A 254 -21.25 -24.70 6.36
C SER A 254 -21.55 -24.23 4.93
N MET A 255 -20.83 -23.23 4.41
CA MET A 255 -21.09 -22.61 3.11
C MET A 255 -20.28 -23.26 1.99
N SER A 256 -20.91 -23.55 0.85
CA SER A 256 -20.19 -23.99 -0.35
C SER A 256 -19.71 -22.82 -1.22
N GLU A 257 -20.30 -21.64 -1.05
CA GLU A 257 -19.99 -20.42 -1.79
C GLU A 257 -20.20 -19.18 -0.90
N PRO A 258 -19.50 -18.06 -1.17
CA PRO A 258 -19.75 -16.80 -0.47
C PRO A 258 -21.22 -16.34 -0.60
N PRO A 259 -21.80 -15.68 0.42
CA PRO A 259 -23.20 -15.24 0.41
C PRO A 259 -23.58 -14.42 -0.81
N ALA A 260 -24.78 -14.70 -1.35
CA ALA A 260 -25.27 -14.02 -2.54
C ALA A 260 -25.63 -12.54 -2.37
N SER A 261 -25.70 -12.08 -1.12
CA SER A 261 -25.98 -10.69 -0.79
C SER A 261 -24.75 -9.78 -0.85
N LEU A 262 -23.54 -10.33 -1.05
CA LEU A 262 -22.29 -9.59 -1.22
C LEU A 262 -22.30 -8.68 -2.47
N PRO A 263 -21.42 -7.67 -2.55
CA PRO A 263 -21.40 -6.75 -3.69
C PRO A 263 -21.05 -7.44 -5.01
N GLU A 264 -21.87 -7.20 -6.03
CA GLU A 264 -21.55 -7.51 -7.44
C GLU A 264 -21.19 -6.25 -8.24
N ASN A 265 -21.55 -5.06 -7.73
CA ASN A 265 -21.14 -3.78 -8.27
C ASN A 265 -20.09 -3.13 -7.37
N GLN A 266 -18.83 -3.15 -7.81
CA GLN A 266 -17.68 -2.60 -7.07
C GLN A 266 -17.77 -1.08 -6.81
N ASN A 267 -18.56 -0.36 -7.61
CA ASN A 267 -18.75 1.09 -7.52
C ASN A 267 -20.06 1.47 -6.80
N GLY A 268 -20.79 0.49 -6.25
CA GLY A 268 -22.01 0.73 -5.49
C GLY A 268 -21.74 1.39 -4.13
N LYS A 269 -22.78 1.96 -3.53
CA LYS A 269 -22.76 2.42 -2.13
C LYS A 269 -23.05 1.27 -1.18
N PRO A 270 -22.66 1.36 0.12
CA PRO A 270 -22.97 0.32 1.10
C PRO A 270 -24.47 -0.08 1.12
N ASP A 271 -25.38 0.90 1.09
CA ASP A 271 -26.83 0.64 1.15
C ASP A 271 -27.45 0.03 -0.12
N ASP A 272 -26.74 0.08 -1.25
CA ASP A 272 -27.16 -0.55 -2.50
C ASP A 272 -26.93 -2.06 -2.45
N CYS A 273 -25.95 -2.51 -1.67
CA CYS A 273 -25.62 -3.93 -1.45
C CYS A 273 -26.52 -4.54 -0.36
N ALA A 274 -27.10 -5.71 -0.64
CA ALA A 274 -27.98 -6.37 0.32
C ALA A 274 -27.26 -6.79 1.62
N MET A 275 -25.98 -7.21 1.53
CA MET A 275 -25.17 -7.56 2.70
C MET A 275 -24.92 -6.34 3.58
N PHE A 276 -24.58 -5.20 2.98
CA PHE A 276 -24.06 -4.03 3.68
C PHE A 276 -25.11 -2.99 4.05
N ARG A 277 -26.36 -3.16 3.61
CA ARG A 277 -27.44 -2.24 3.90
C ARG A 277 -27.66 -2.07 5.40
N ALA A 278 -27.55 -0.83 5.87
CA ALA A 278 -27.82 -0.50 7.25
C ALA A 278 -29.33 -0.56 7.54
N SER A 279 -29.70 -1.11 8.69
CA SER A 279 -31.09 -1.10 9.13
C SER A 279 -31.53 0.34 9.44
N LYS A 280 -32.68 0.75 8.89
CA LYS A 280 -33.25 2.05 9.23
C LYS A 280 -33.76 1.98 10.66
N LYS A 281 -33.40 2.95 11.52
CA LYS A 281 -33.70 3.06 12.98
C LYS A 281 -35.14 2.70 13.44
N ALA A 282 -36.11 2.59 12.53
CA ALA A 282 -37.49 2.19 12.81
C ALA A 282 -37.74 0.67 12.71
N LYS A 283 -36.83 -0.13 12.14
CA LYS A 283 -36.96 -1.59 12.01
C LYS A 283 -35.90 -2.30 12.85
N LYS A 284 -36.31 -3.31 13.62
CA LYS A 284 -35.43 -4.16 14.46
C LYS A 284 -34.85 -5.36 13.70
N GLU A 285 -34.80 -5.32 12.37
CA GLU A 285 -34.18 -6.40 11.60
C GLU A 285 -32.66 -6.32 11.81
N PRO A 286 -32.00 -7.42 12.22
CA PRO A 286 -30.55 -7.45 12.38
C PRO A 286 -29.87 -7.27 11.02
N GLU A 287 -28.76 -6.52 10.98
CA GLU A 287 -28.01 -6.36 9.74
C GLU A 287 -27.38 -7.68 9.29
N GLN A 288 -27.31 -7.92 7.97
CA GLN A 288 -26.77 -9.19 7.45
C GLN A 288 -25.27 -9.34 7.71
N PHE A 289 -24.52 -8.24 7.67
CA PHE A 289 -23.09 -8.25 7.98
C PHE A 289 -22.79 -8.57 9.46
N SER A 290 -23.77 -8.51 10.35
CA SER A 290 -23.62 -8.76 11.80
C SER A 290 -24.44 -9.97 12.29
N ASN A 291 -25.03 -10.75 11.39
CA ASN A 291 -25.87 -11.90 11.75
C ASN A 291 -25.83 -13.04 10.70
N GLY A 292 -26.13 -14.27 11.13
CA GLY A 292 -26.28 -15.44 10.24
C GLY A 292 -25.07 -15.72 9.36
N GLU A 293 -25.32 -16.19 8.14
CA GLU A 293 -24.28 -16.55 7.15
C GLU A 293 -23.38 -15.36 6.76
N GLY A 294 -23.92 -14.14 6.74
CA GLY A 294 -23.14 -12.94 6.42
C GLY A 294 -22.04 -12.70 7.44
N LYS A 295 -22.39 -12.75 8.73
CA LYS A 295 -21.40 -12.66 9.81
C LYS A 295 -20.39 -13.80 9.76
N GLU A 296 -20.84 -15.05 9.64
CA GLU A 296 -19.94 -16.21 9.60
C GLU A 296 -18.92 -16.08 8.45
N PHE A 297 -19.39 -15.70 7.26
CA PHE A 297 -18.53 -15.53 6.09
C PHE A 297 -17.50 -14.41 6.28
N LEU A 298 -17.92 -13.24 6.77
CA LEU A 298 -17.02 -12.10 6.94
C LEU A 298 -15.95 -12.35 8.01
N GLN A 299 -16.33 -13.04 9.11
CA GLN A 299 -15.37 -13.48 10.14
C GLN A 299 -14.38 -14.49 9.56
N TRP A 300 -14.85 -15.48 8.79
CA TRP A 300 -13.97 -16.43 8.10
C TRP A 300 -13.02 -15.73 7.11
N TYR A 301 -13.54 -14.81 6.30
CA TYR A 301 -12.78 -14.11 5.27
C TYR A 301 -11.65 -13.26 5.87
N SER A 302 -11.92 -12.58 6.99
CA SER A 302 -10.89 -11.84 7.72
C SER A 302 -9.89 -12.78 8.41
N LYS A 303 -10.37 -13.87 9.01
CA LYS A 303 -9.53 -14.86 9.69
C LYS A 303 -8.50 -15.49 8.76
N VAL A 304 -8.90 -15.97 7.57
CA VAL A 304 -7.96 -16.64 6.65
C VAL A 304 -6.93 -15.67 6.06
N LEU A 305 -7.26 -14.38 5.94
CA LEU A 305 -6.28 -13.33 5.61
C LEU A 305 -5.24 -13.15 6.73
N LEU A 306 -5.67 -13.16 8.00
CA LEU A 306 -4.76 -13.09 9.14
C LEU A 306 -3.84 -14.31 9.21
N GLU A 307 -4.39 -15.51 8.97
CA GLU A 307 -3.62 -16.76 8.91
C GLU A 307 -2.59 -16.73 7.78
N HIS A 308 -2.94 -16.20 6.60
CA HIS A 308 -1.99 -15.95 5.51
C HIS A 308 -0.86 -15.03 5.94
N GLY A 309 -1.18 -13.88 6.54
CA GLY A 309 -0.15 -12.93 7.01
C GLY A 309 0.80 -13.56 8.03
N GLU A 310 0.26 -14.33 8.99
CA GLU A 310 1.07 -15.06 9.97
C GLU A 310 1.95 -16.14 9.30
N ALA A 311 1.43 -16.88 8.31
CA ALA A 311 2.17 -17.89 7.58
C ALA A 311 3.33 -17.30 6.77
N VAL A 312 3.08 -16.20 6.04
CA VAL A 312 4.11 -15.48 5.26
C VAL A 312 5.21 -14.93 6.17
N LEU A 313 4.86 -14.37 7.34
CA LEU A 313 5.86 -13.93 8.31
C LEU A 313 6.68 -15.08 8.87
N ASN A 314 6.04 -16.21 9.21
CA ASN A 314 6.75 -17.37 9.73
C ASN A 314 7.79 -17.89 8.73
N VAL A 315 7.47 -17.96 7.43
CA VAL A 315 8.47 -18.39 6.43
C VAL A 315 9.57 -17.35 6.20
N ALA A 316 9.25 -16.05 6.25
CA ALA A 316 10.27 -15.00 6.18
C ALA A 316 11.22 -15.05 7.38
N VAL A 317 10.70 -15.20 8.61
CA VAL A 317 11.52 -15.33 9.83
C VAL A 317 12.36 -16.61 9.82
N ALA A 318 11.81 -17.73 9.37
CA ALA A 318 12.55 -18.97 9.21
C ALA A 318 13.72 -18.79 8.23
N ALA A 319 13.46 -18.20 7.05
CA ALA A 319 14.48 -17.90 6.06
C ALA A 319 15.61 -17.02 6.61
N LEU A 320 15.27 -15.98 7.39
CA LEU A 320 16.27 -15.14 8.07
C LEU A 320 17.10 -15.93 9.09
N SER A 321 16.44 -16.76 9.90
CA SER A 321 17.09 -17.56 10.93
C SER A 321 18.04 -18.61 10.34
N ASP A 322 17.63 -19.25 9.25
CA ASP A 322 18.45 -20.22 8.51
C ASP A 322 19.69 -19.58 7.87
N LYS A 323 19.61 -18.29 7.53
CA LYS A 323 20.76 -17.48 7.07
C LYS A 323 21.56 -16.84 8.22
N GLY A 324 21.24 -17.17 9.47
CA GLY A 324 21.96 -16.69 10.65
C GLY A 324 21.74 -15.21 10.95
N VAL A 325 20.70 -14.58 10.39
CA VAL A 325 20.36 -13.18 10.65
C VAL A 325 19.73 -13.10 12.04
N LYS A 326 20.41 -12.44 12.98
CA LYS A 326 19.91 -12.29 14.34
C LYS A 326 18.61 -11.46 14.38
N PRO A 327 17.72 -11.70 15.36
CA PRO A 327 16.46 -10.95 15.50
C PRO A 327 16.63 -9.44 15.59
N ASP A 328 17.70 -8.96 16.23
CA ASP A 328 17.98 -7.55 16.49
C ASP A 328 18.74 -6.84 15.36
N CYS A 329 19.16 -7.57 14.31
CA CYS A 329 19.90 -6.99 13.19
C CYS A 329 19.01 -6.45 12.07
N LEU A 330 17.78 -6.95 11.92
CA LEU A 330 16.94 -6.63 10.77
C LEU A 330 15.48 -6.70 11.18
N ASP A 331 14.82 -5.55 11.09
CA ASP A 331 13.39 -5.45 11.36
C ASP A 331 12.59 -6.03 10.20
N LEU A 332 11.39 -6.54 10.50
CA LEU A 332 10.39 -6.85 9.47
C LEU A 332 9.20 -5.91 9.62
N SER A 333 8.57 -5.56 8.50
CA SER A 333 7.32 -4.79 8.52
C SER A 333 6.25 -5.40 7.64
N VAL A 334 5.00 -5.14 8.02
CA VAL A 334 3.80 -5.51 7.27
C VAL A 334 3.04 -4.25 6.91
N LYS A 335 2.73 -4.09 5.63
CA LYS A 335 1.96 -2.96 5.14
C LYS A 335 0.47 -3.26 5.22
N VAL A 336 -0.28 -2.39 5.87
CA VAL A 336 -1.74 -2.47 6.03
C VAL A 336 -2.37 -1.24 5.39
N SER A 337 -3.43 -1.45 4.60
CA SER A 337 -3.98 -0.39 3.75
C SER A 337 -4.89 0.56 4.51
N GLY A 338 -4.74 1.87 4.26
CA GLY A 338 -5.59 2.94 4.75
C GLY A 338 -6.90 3.06 3.99
N LEU A 339 -7.85 2.16 4.26
CA LEU A 339 -9.15 2.10 3.60
C LEU A 339 -10.14 3.12 4.18
N HIS A 340 -9.87 4.40 3.93
CA HIS A 340 -10.49 5.50 4.66
C HIS A 340 -11.93 5.85 4.23
N TRP A 341 -12.48 5.29 3.15
CA TRP A 341 -13.85 5.55 2.70
C TRP A 341 -14.83 4.48 3.20
N ASN A 342 -16.10 4.82 3.36
CA ASN A 342 -17.13 3.99 4.02
C ASN A 342 -16.86 3.63 5.50
N VAL A 343 -15.78 4.15 6.12
CA VAL A 343 -15.46 3.96 7.55
C VAL A 343 -16.57 4.46 8.46
N MET A 344 -17.26 5.53 8.08
CA MET A 344 -18.37 6.09 8.85
C MET A 344 -19.69 5.31 8.68
N HIS A 345 -19.73 4.33 7.75
CA HIS A 345 -20.87 3.44 7.59
C HIS A 345 -20.76 2.27 8.57
N PRO A 346 -21.85 1.83 9.24
CA PRO A 346 -21.79 0.73 10.21
C PRO A 346 -21.32 -0.60 9.60
N SER A 347 -21.50 -0.81 8.30
CA SER A 347 -21.06 -2.03 7.62
C SER A 347 -19.57 -2.06 7.30
N ARG A 348 -18.85 -0.93 7.41
CA ARG A 348 -17.41 -0.81 7.06
C ARG A 348 -17.09 -1.46 5.70
N ALA A 349 -17.96 -1.27 4.72
CA ALA A 349 -18.06 -2.12 3.51
C ALA A 349 -16.72 -2.28 2.76
N THR A 350 -15.98 -1.19 2.58
CA THR A 350 -14.68 -1.19 1.92
C THR A 350 -13.67 -2.07 2.65
N GLU A 351 -13.56 -1.87 3.96
CA GLU A 351 -12.63 -2.60 4.82
C GLU A 351 -12.94 -4.10 4.78
N VAL A 352 -14.21 -4.45 4.92
CA VAL A 352 -14.68 -5.83 4.90
C VAL A 352 -14.46 -6.51 3.55
N CYS A 353 -14.72 -5.83 2.43
CA CYS A 353 -14.39 -6.35 1.10
C CYS A 353 -12.88 -6.61 0.94
N ALA A 354 -12.04 -5.80 1.58
CA ALA A 354 -10.58 -5.99 1.59
C ALA A 354 -10.10 -7.02 2.63
N GLY A 355 -10.99 -7.59 3.44
CA GLY A 355 -10.69 -8.62 4.45
C GLY A 355 -10.50 -8.08 5.87
N TYR A 356 -10.82 -6.81 6.14
CA TYR A 356 -10.74 -6.20 7.45
C TYR A 356 -12.13 -6.18 8.11
N ASP A 357 -12.43 -7.19 8.93
CA ASP A 357 -13.67 -7.19 9.71
C ASP A 357 -13.63 -6.17 10.85
N CYS A 358 -14.42 -5.10 10.67
CA CYS A 358 -14.66 -4.07 11.68
C CYS A 358 -16.18 -3.88 11.96
N CYS A 359 -17.03 -4.85 11.59
CA CYS A 359 -18.48 -4.66 11.63
C CYS A 359 -19.31 -5.85 12.11
N THR A 360 -18.74 -7.06 12.18
CA THR A 360 -19.55 -8.25 12.50
C THR A 360 -20.02 -8.28 13.95
N GLU A 361 -19.30 -7.60 14.85
CA GLU A 361 -19.59 -7.46 16.26
C GLU A 361 -19.19 -6.06 16.77
N PRO A 362 -19.76 -5.56 17.89
CA PRO A 362 -19.42 -4.24 18.43
C PRO A 362 -17.93 -4.01 18.72
N GLN A 363 -17.20 -5.08 19.04
CA GLN A 363 -15.77 -5.07 19.33
C GLN A 363 -14.90 -5.58 18.17
N ALA A 364 -15.49 -5.86 17.00
CA ALA A 364 -14.72 -6.29 15.82
C ALA A 364 -13.77 -5.17 15.39
N ASP A 365 -12.47 -5.47 15.41
CA ASP A 365 -11.40 -4.54 15.03
C ASP A 365 -10.26 -5.34 14.37
N ALA A 366 -10.30 -5.43 13.03
CA ALA A 366 -9.26 -6.11 12.27
C ALA A 366 -7.87 -5.51 12.47
N TYR A 367 -7.75 -4.20 12.70
CA TYR A 367 -6.45 -3.57 12.94
C TYR A 367 -5.85 -4.01 14.28
N SER A 368 -6.69 -4.17 15.30
CA SER A 368 -6.28 -4.79 16.58
C SER A 368 -5.85 -6.24 16.38
N GLN A 369 -6.58 -7.04 15.60
CA GLN A 369 -6.23 -8.43 15.32
C GLN A 369 -4.92 -8.57 14.54
N ILE A 370 -4.67 -7.68 13.56
CA ILE A 370 -3.39 -7.63 12.83
C ILE A 370 -2.26 -7.28 13.80
N ALA A 371 -2.42 -6.24 14.62
CA ALA A 371 -1.41 -5.86 15.62
C ALA A 371 -1.15 -7.00 16.62
N GLU A 372 -2.18 -7.70 17.07
CA GLU A 372 -2.03 -8.87 17.94
C GLU A 372 -1.24 -9.99 17.24
N MET A 373 -1.54 -10.29 15.97
CA MET A 373 -0.79 -11.28 15.18
C MET A 373 0.69 -10.92 15.09
N LEU A 374 1.01 -9.65 14.80
CA LEU A 374 2.39 -9.17 14.77
C LEU A 374 3.07 -9.30 16.15
N ALA A 375 2.38 -8.94 17.23
CA ALA A 375 2.91 -9.11 18.58
C ALA A 375 3.21 -10.58 18.90
N ARG A 376 2.30 -11.50 18.60
CA ARG A 376 2.51 -12.95 18.83
C ARG A 376 3.71 -13.49 18.07
N VAL A 377 3.88 -13.13 16.80
CA VAL A 377 5.02 -13.58 15.99
C VAL A 377 6.31 -12.93 16.50
N ALA A 378 6.30 -11.66 16.87
CA ALA A 378 7.45 -10.97 17.45
C ALA A 378 7.88 -11.62 18.78
N ASP A 379 6.95 -11.90 19.69
CA ASP A 379 7.21 -12.56 20.96
C ASP A 379 7.79 -13.97 20.77
N LYS A 380 7.22 -14.74 19.84
CA LYS A 380 7.67 -16.11 19.53
C LYS A 380 9.08 -16.14 18.94
N THR A 381 9.45 -15.13 18.16
CA THR A 381 10.68 -15.14 17.35
C THR A 381 11.78 -14.22 17.89
N GLY A 382 11.43 -13.32 18.82
CA GLY A 382 12.28 -12.24 19.31
C GLY A 382 12.58 -11.15 18.28
N ARG A 383 11.99 -11.21 17.08
CA ARG A 383 12.26 -10.25 15.99
C ARG A 383 11.25 -9.11 16.02
N PRO A 384 11.68 -7.85 15.99
CA PRO A 384 10.75 -6.73 15.88
C PRO A 384 9.90 -6.83 14.60
N LEU A 385 8.58 -6.76 14.77
CA LEU A 385 7.61 -6.64 13.69
C LEU A 385 6.94 -5.28 13.75
N ILE A 386 6.99 -4.54 12.64
CA ILE A 386 6.49 -3.18 12.53
C ILE A 386 5.16 -3.20 11.76
N PHE A 387 4.15 -2.56 12.33
CA PHE A 387 2.91 -2.26 11.63
C PHE A 387 3.15 -1.02 10.77
N ASN A 388 3.09 -1.13 9.45
CA ASN A 388 3.24 0.01 8.54
C ASN A 388 1.90 0.40 7.92
N PHE A 389 1.46 1.65 8.08
CA PHE A 389 0.13 2.10 7.69
C PHE A 389 0.16 3.30 6.74
N THR A 390 -0.81 3.43 5.84
CA THR A 390 -0.88 4.53 4.86
C THR A 390 -1.85 5.65 5.28
N CYS A 391 -2.00 6.69 4.45
CA CYS A 391 -2.90 7.83 4.63
C CYS A 391 -2.49 8.89 5.67
N LEU A 392 -1.25 8.90 6.14
CA LEU A 392 -0.82 9.82 7.20
C LEU A 392 -0.91 11.32 6.83
N GLU A 393 -0.96 11.64 5.53
CA GLU A 393 -1.15 12.99 5.01
C GLU A 393 -2.61 13.43 4.95
N MET A 394 -3.55 12.49 5.03
CA MET A 394 -4.97 12.75 4.87
C MET A 394 -5.61 13.25 6.16
N ASN A 395 -6.59 14.14 6.04
CA ASN A 395 -7.42 14.61 7.15
C ASN A 395 -8.91 14.40 6.86
N ASN A 396 -9.73 14.41 7.91
CA ASN A 396 -11.16 14.21 7.79
C ASN A 396 -11.80 15.35 7.01
N TRP A 397 -11.38 16.60 7.24
CA TRP A 397 -12.00 17.78 6.63
C TRP A 397 -11.92 17.80 5.09
N SER A 398 -10.77 17.49 4.52
CA SER A 398 -10.56 17.47 3.06
C SER A 398 -11.14 16.23 2.38
N ASN A 399 -11.41 15.16 3.15
CA ASN A 399 -11.91 13.88 2.64
C ASN A 399 -13.38 13.62 2.99
N SER A 400 -13.97 14.42 3.89
CA SER A 400 -15.36 14.33 4.35
C SER A 400 -16.31 14.90 3.29
N MET A 401 -16.42 14.20 2.17
CA MET A 401 -17.53 14.39 1.25
C MET A 401 -18.70 13.55 1.76
N PRO A 402 -19.94 14.08 1.86
CA PRO A 402 -21.08 13.35 2.42
C PRO A 402 -21.31 11.97 1.78
N GLU A 403 -20.91 11.80 0.52
CA GLU A 403 -21.09 10.57 -0.24
C GLU A 403 -19.97 9.54 -0.08
N THR A 404 -18.78 9.95 0.40
CA THR A 404 -17.64 9.03 0.58
C THR A 404 -17.64 8.34 1.94
N LEU A 405 -18.34 8.91 2.92
CA LEU A 405 -18.37 8.45 4.31
C LEU A 405 -16.97 8.23 4.87
N SER A 406 -16.03 9.10 4.46
CA SER A 406 -14.62 8.92 4.70
C SER A 406 -14.13 9.57 6.00
N ALA A 407 -13.24 8.88 6.71
CA ALA A 407 -12.68 9.34 7.98
C ALA A 407 -11.23 8.84 8.20
N PRO A 408 -10.24 9.33 7.42
CA PRO A 408 -8.85 8.87 7.54
C PRO A 408 -8.21 9.16 8.91
N GLU A 409 -8.54 10.26 9.59
CA GLU A 409 -7.92 10.57 10.88
C GLU A 409 -8.43 9.65 11.99
N ASP A 410 -9.73 9.33 11.97
CA ASP A 410 -10.33 8.39 12.90
C ASP A 410 -9.77 6.99 12.68
N LEU A 411 -9.54 6.62 11.40
CA LEU A 411 -8.92 5.36 11.03
C LEU A 411 -7.47 5.25 11.52
N ILE A 412 -6.64 6.28 11.31
CA ILE A 412 -5.26 6.33 11.84
C ILE A 412 -5.29 6.23 13.38
N ALA A 413 -6.24 6.90 14.03
CA ALA A 413 -6.41 6.82 15.47
C ALA A 413 -6.80 5.40 15.94
N GLN A 414 -7.65 4.68 15.20
CA GLN A 414 -7.98 3.28 15.48
C GLN A 414 -6.74 2.39 15.39
N VAL A 415 -5.99 2.46 14.29
CA VAL A 415 -4.74 1.69 14.08
C VAL A 415 -3.71 1.98 15.16
N ARG A 416 -3.55 3.25 15.53
CA ARG A 416 -2.60 3.64 16.57
C ARG A 416 -2.98 3.08 17.94
N LYS A 417 -4.28 3.07 18.29
CA LYS A 417 -4.76 2.43 19.53
C LYS A 417 -4.46 0.94 19.54
N ALA A 418 -4.70 0.25 18.41
CA ALA A 418 -4.37 -1.16 18.25
C ALA A 418 -2.86 -1.43 18.47
N CYS A 419 -1.99 -0.66 17.81
CA CYS A 419 -0.54 -0.81 17.96
C CYS A 419 -0.08 -0.57 19.42
N ILE A 420 -0.58 0.47 20.08
CA ILE A 420 -0.27 0.76 21.49
C ILE A 420 -0.76 -0.38 22.41
N ALA A 421 -1.97 -0.89 22.17
CA ALA A 421 -2.57 -1.95 23.00
C ALA A 421 -1.75 -3.23 22.98
N HIS A 422 -1.16 -3.57 21.83
CA HIS A 422 -0.37 -4.79 21.62
C HIS A 422 1.15 -4.57 21.65
N GLY A 423 1.62 -3.35 21.93
CA GLY A 423 3.05 -3.05 22.01
C GLY A 423 3.79 -3.12 20.68
N VAL A 424 3.09 -2.99 19.55
CA VAL A 424 3.66 -3.06 18.20
C VAL A 424 4.12 -1.68 17.73
N PRO A 425 5.36 -1.53 17.22
CA PRO A 425 5.80 -0.28 16.61
C PRO A 425 4.98 0.08 15.37
N LEU A 426 4.60 1.36 15.26
CA LEU A 426 3.86 1.89 14.11
C LEU A 426 4.79 2.72 13.22
N ALA A 427 4.93 2.34 11.95
CA ALA A 427 5.46 3.17 10.88
C ALA A 427 4.31 3.68 10.00
N GLY A 428 4.58 4.66 9.14
CA GLY A 428 3.58 5.03 8.16
C GLY A 428 4.08 5.68 6.88
N GLU A 429 3.15 5.86 5.96
CA GLU A 429 3.37 6.43 4.63
C GLU A 429 2.25 7.43 4.29
N ASN A 430 2.54 8.40 3.42
CA ASN A 430 1.47 9.10 2.71
C ASN A 430 0.87 8.19 1.64
N ALA A 431 -0.45 8.22 1.46
CA ALA A 431 -1.11 7.37 0.46
C ALA A 431 -0.98 7.94 -0.96
N LEU A 432 -1.05 9.26 -1.12
CA LEU A 432 -0.99 9.93 -2.42
C LEU A 432 0.29 10.77 -2.57
N GLU A 433 0.86 10.76 -3.77
CA GLU A 433 1.95 11.67 -4.10
C GLU A 433 1.48 13.12 -4.02
N PHE A 434 2.33 13.99 -3.45
CA PHE A 434 2.08 15.42 -3.39
C PHE A 434 3.36 16.20 -3.67
N ASP A 435 3.20 17.46 -4.07
CA ASP A 435 4.33 18.35 -4.30
C ASP A 435 4.86 18.91 -2.98
N LEU A 436 6.07 18.50 -2.56
CA LEU A 436 6.63 18.95 -1.27
C LEU A 436 6.76 20.47 -1.18
N ALA A 437 7.05 21.16 -2.29
CA ALA A 437 7.23 22.61 -2.32
C ALA A 437 5.94 23.37 -1.96
N THR A 438 4.77 22.79 -2.28
CA THR A 438 3.45 23.41 -2.05
C THR A 438 2.56 22.59 -1.11
N GLY A 439 3.13 21.53 -0.53
CA GLY A 439 2.46 20.49 0.26
C GLY A 439 2.38 20.76 1.75
N GLU A 440 2.35 22.03 2.19
CA GLU A 440 2.32 22.39 3.61
C GLU A 440 1.16 21.71 4.36
N TRP A 441 0.02 21.54 3.69
CA TRP A 441 -1.14 20.83 4.24
C TRP A 441 -0.81 19.37 4.63
N ALA A 442 -0.06 18.66 3.78
CA ALA A 442 0.33 17.27 3.98
C ALA A 442 1.36 17.16 5.11
N PHE A 443 2.39 18.02 5.11
CA PHE A 443 3.38 18.05 6.18
C PHE A 443 2.76 18.43 7.53
N THR A 444 1.83 19.38 7.56
CA THR A 444 1.12 19.76 8.78
C THR A 444 0.32 18.59 9.33
N GLN A 445 -0.38 17.87 8.46
CA GLN A 445 -1.16 16.71 8.86
C GLN A 445 -0.28 15.55 9.33
N MET A 446 0.80 15.22 8.59
CA MET A 446 1.75 14.18 9.03
C MET A 446 2.39 14.56 10.36
N ASN A 447 2.81 15.83 10.55
CA ASN A 447 3.33 16.29 11.84
C ASN A 447 2.33 16.14 12.99
N LYS A 448 1.03 16.28 12.72
CA LYS A 448 -0.03 15.98 13.71
C LYS A 448 -0.05 14.48 14.04
N GLN A 449 -0.03 13.61 13.03
CA GLN A 449 -0.10 12.17 13.21
C GLN A 449 1.16 11.57 13.87
N LEU A 450 2.34 12.14 13.60
CA LEU A 450 3.62 11.67 14.13
C LEU A 450 3.83 12.01 15.61
N ARG A 451 3.12 13.00 16.15
CA ARG A 451 3.22 13.39 17.56
C ARG A 451 2.77 12.25 18.47
N GLY A 452 3.55 11.95 19.50
CA GLY A 452 3.15 11.06 20.60
C GLY A 452 1.88 11.56 21.30
N TRP A 453 0.88 10.70 21.45
CA TRP A 453 -0.23 10.88 22.40
C TRP A 453 0.20 10.63 23.86
N SER A 454 1.27 9.86 24.09
CA SER A 454 1.78 9.52 25.43
C SER A 454 3.29 9.31 25.45
N PRO A 455 4.05 10.00 26.31
CA PRO A 455 5.50 9.86 26.38
C PRO A 455 5.97 8.40 26.49
N GLY A 456 6.76 7.95 25.52
CA GLY A 456 7.46 6.65 25.55
C GLY A 456 6.63 5.42 25.15
N ARG A 457 5.32 5.53 24.88
CA ARG A 457 4.47 4.37 24.54
C ARG A 457 3.99 4.31 23.09
N ASP A 458 4.18 5.37 22.31
CA ASP A 458 3.54 5.51 21.00
C ASP A 458 4.39 6.28 19.99
N ARG A 459 5.71 6.11 20.10
CA ARG A 459 6.65 6.72 19.17
C ARG A 459 6.56 6.01 17.83
N MET A 460 6.38 6.80 16.77
CA MET A 460 6.44 6.31 15.40
C MET A 460 7.84 5.74 15.09
N HIS A 461 7.87 4.57 14.49
CA HIS A 461 9.09 3.88 14.08
C HIS A 461 9.78 4.63 12.93
N ALA A 462 9.04 4.96 11.88
CA ALA A 462 9.49 5.73 10.73
C ALA A 462 8.30 6.34 9.96
N LEU A 463 8.60 7.28 9.09
CA LEU A 463 7.71 7.76 8.03
C LEU A 463 8.39 7.59 6.67
N THR A 464 7.71 7.01 5.69
CA THR A 464 8.21 6.91 4.32
C THR A 464 7.38 7.78 3.36
N LEU A 465 8.05 8.67 2.63
CA LEU A 465 7.40 9.60 1.70
C LEU A 465 7.35 9.07 0.27
N LEU A 466 6.17 9.09 -0.34
CA LEU A 466 5.94 8.80 -1.76
C LEU A 466 6.01 10.10 -2.59
N ARG A 467 6.78 10.17 -3.69
CA ARG A 467 7.82 9.24 -4.16
C ARG A 467 8.95 10.06 -4.80
N LEU A 468 10.18 9.54 -4.74
CA LEU A 468 11.34 10.16 -5.37
C LEU A 468 11.10 10.37 -6.88
N GLY A 469 11.38 11.60 -7.32
CA GLY A 469 11.33 12.02 -8.72
C GLY A 469 11.97 13.40 -8.87
N GLU A 470 12.05 13.92 -10.10
CA GLU A 470 12.74 15.20 -10.38
C GLU A 470 12.22 16.37 -9.54
N LYS A 471 10.89 16.47 -9.44
CA LYS A 471 10.25 17.54 -8.68
C LYS A 471 10.43 17.36 -7.16
N PHE A 472 10.47 16.12 -6.70
CA PHE A 472 10.68 15.78 -5.28
C PHE A 472 12.03 16.32 -4.78
N VAL A 473 13.06 16.22 -5.60
CA VAL A 473 14.39 16.74 -5.30
C VAL A 473 14.61 18.17 -5.82
N SER A 474 13.58 18.97 -6.07
CA SER A 474 13.82 20.39 -6.37
C SER A 474 14.39 21.11 -5.14
N ASP A 475 15.13 22.21 -5.31
CA ASP A 475 15.66 22.96 -4.16
C ASP A 475 14.55 23.49 -3.23
N GLU A 476 13.40 23.83 -3.79
CA GLU A 476 12.23 24.27 -3.01
C GLU A 476 11.64 23.11 -2.21
N SER A 477 11.42 21.97 -2.87
CA SER A 477 10.93 20.74 -2.25
C SER A 477 11.84 20.27 -1.11
N LEU A 478 13.17 20.27 -1.33
CA LEU A 478 14.14 19.82 -0.33
C LEU A 478 14.29 20.79 0.85
N ARG A 479 14.04 22.10 0.65
CA ARG A 479 13.97 23.05 1.76
C ARG A 479 12.76 22.77 2.65
N GLU A 480 11.58 22.55 2.08
CA GLU A 480 10.39 22.20 2.87
C GLU A 480 10.52 20.83 3.53
N LEU A 481 11.07 19.84 2.82
CA LEU A 481 11.39 18.53 3.39
C LEU A 481 12.37 18.65 4.57
N GLY A 482 13.41 19.49 4.45
CA GLY A 482 14.36 19.72 5.53
C GLY A 482 13.73 20.33 6.78
N LYS A 483 12.84 21.31 6.61
CA LYS A 483 12.05 21.86 7.73
C LYS A 483 11.17 20.80 8.38
N PHE A 484 10.50 19.99 7.56
CA PHE A 484 9.68 18.90 8.05
C PHE A 484 10.51 17.86 8.82
N ALA A 485 11.57 17.33 8.20
CA ALA A 485 12.45 16.30 8.77
C ALA A 485 13.13 16.74 10.06
N SER A 486 13.41 18.04 10.24
CA SER A 486 13.95 18.57 11.51
C SER A 486 12.87 18.79 12.58
N SER A 487 11.60 18.94 12.19
CA SER A 487 10.47 19.19 13.09
C SER A 487 9.81 17.92 13.64
N THR A 488 10.06 16.77 13.02
CA THR A 488 9.39 15.47 13.29
C THR A 488 9.91 14.72 14.50
#